data_AF-A0A420DN71-F1
#
_entry.id   AF-A0A420DN71-F1
#
_cell.length_a   1.000
_cell.length_b   1.000
_cell.length_c   1.000
_cell.angle_alpha   90.00
_cell.angle_beta   90.00
_cell.angle_gamma   90.00
#
_symmetry.space_group_name_H-M   'P 1'
#
loop_
_entity.id
_entity.type
_entity.pdbx_description
1 polymer ?
#
loop_
_entity_poly.entity_id
_entity_poly.type
_entity_poly.pdbx_seq_one_letter_code
_entity_poly.pdbx_strand_id
1 'polypeptide(L)' 'MGFFRNIWDGLLSLGAFILTLVVFGAPAWATFTAVTGGLVTAWVYVPLVGMLYVGLNLAIALLRKALDGVAPLRDRKRN' A
#
# COMPACT_ATOMS: atom_id res chain seq x y z
N MET A 1 -24.90 -13.54 11.68
CA MET A 1 -23.46 -13.69 12.02
C MET A 1 -22.62 -12.45 11.64
N GLY A 2 -23.18 -11.23 11.67
CA GLY A 2 -22.91 -10.27 10.60
C GLY A 2 -22.28 -8.91 10.93
N PHE A 3 -21.88 -8.61 12.17
CA PHE A 3 -21.30 -7.29 12.52
C PHE A 3 -19.83 -7.39 12.93
N PHE A 4 -19.50 -8.25 13.91
CA PHE A 4 -18.12 -8.44 14.37
C PHE A 4 -17.17 -8.94 13.28
N ARG A 5 -17.63 -9.80 12.35
CA ARG A 5 -16.79 -10.24 11.22
C ARG A 5 -16.40 -9.09 10.30
N ASN A 6 -17.31 -8.14 10.05
CA ASN A 6 -17.03 -6.99 9.18
C ASN A 6 -16.00 -6.03 9.81
N ILE A 7 -15.99 -5.89 11.14
CA ILE A 7 -14.99 -5.08 11.86
C ILE A 7 -13.61 -5.71 11.76
N TRP A 8 -13.49 -7.02 12.01
CA TRP A 8 -12.22 -7.74 11.90
C TRP A 8 -11.67 -7.75 10.47
N ASP A 9 -12.56 -7.96 9.49
CA ASP A 9 -12.22 -7.89 8.07
C ASP A 9 -11.72 -6.50 7.66
N GLY A 10 -12.36 -5.44 8.18
CA GLY A 10 -11.91 -4.06 8.00
C GLY A 10 -10.54 -3.79 8.65
N LEU A 11 -10.31 -4.29 9.86
CA LEU A 11 -9.04 -4.17 10.57
C LEU A 11 -7.88 -4.85 9.81
N LEU A 12 -8.13 -6.04 9.24
CA LEU A 12 -7.16 -6.75 8.42
C LEU A 12 -6.82 -5.97 7.15
N SER A 13 -7.81 -5.34 6.51
CA SER A 13 -7.58 -4.46 5.36
C SER A 13 -6.82 -3.18 5.74
N LEU A 14 -7.06 -2.63 6.93
CA LEU A 14 -6.28 -1.50 7.45
C LEU A 14 -4.83 -1.91 7.71
N GLY A 15 -4.62 -3.09 8.30
CA GLY A 15 -3.29 -3.67 8.48
C GLY A 15 -2.56 -3.87 7.14
N ALA A 16 -3.24 -4.41 6.13
CA ALA A 16 -2.69 -4.57 4.79
C ALA A 16 -2.36 -3.22 4.13
N PHE A 17 -3.19 -2.19 4.34
CA PHE A 17 -2.92 -0.82 3.88
C PHE A 17 -1.63 -0.27 4.52
N ILE A 18 -1.49 -0.34 5.84
CA ILE A 18 -0.29 0.11 6.56
C ILE A 18 0.94 -0.66 6.08
N LEU A 19 0.84 -1.98 5.96
CA LEU A 19 1.93 -2.82 5.47
C LEU A 19 2.36 -2.41 4.06
N THR A 20 1.40 -2.09 3.18
CA THR A 20 1.68 -1.60 1.83
C THR A 20 2.45 -0.27 1.89
N LEU A 21 2.03 0.68 2.74
CA LEU A 21 2.77 1.94 2.89
C LEU A 21 4.20 1.72 3.38
N VAL A 22 4.43 0.79 4.30
CA VAL A 22 5.77 0.46 4.79
C VAL A 22 6.62 -0.18 3.69
N VAL A 23 6.07 -1.17 2.99
CA VAL A 23 6.78 -1.91 1.93
C VAL A 23 7.19 -1.00 0.77
N PHE A 24 6.34 -0.06 0.38
CA PHE A 24 6.66 0.89 -0.70
C PHE A 24 7.41 2.13 -0.19
N GLY A 25 7.16 2.57 1.04
CA GLY A 25 7.79 3.74 1.64
C GLY A 25 9.25 3.51 2.04
N ALA A 26 9.58 2.33 2.54
CA ALA A 26 10.96 1.99 2.92
C ALA A 26 11.97 2.14 1.76
N PRO A 27 11.76 1.54 0.57
CA PRO A 27 12.65 1.74 -0.57
C PRO A 27 12.62 3.17 -1.12
N ALA A 28 11.50 3.89 -1.02
CA ALA A 28 11.45 5.31 -1.37
C ALA A 28 12.35 6.17 -0.46
N TRP A 29 12.32 5.92 0.85
CA TRP A 29 13.20 6.58 1.81
C TRP A 29 14.67 6.18 1.62
N ALA A 30 14.95 4.91 1.34
CA ALA A 30 16.31 4.44 1.01
C ALA A 30 16.84 5.13 -0.26
N THR A 31 16.01 5.27 -1.29
CA THR A 31 16.36 5.96 -2.53
C THR A 31 16.67 7.43 -2.27
N PHE A 32 15.84 8.11 -1.47
CA PHE A 32 16.10 9.48 -1.05
C PHE A 32 17.46 9.61 -0.35
N THR A 33 17.74 8.74 0.63
CA THR A 33 19.02 8.72 1.37
C THR A 33 20.21 8.44 0.44
N ALA A 34 20.06 7.56 -0.54
CA ALA A 34 21.13 7.22 -1.47
C ALA A 34 21.45 8.37 -2.45
N VAL A 35 20.44 9.11 -2.91
CA VAL A 35 20.63 10.29 -3.75
C VAL A 35 21.23 11.44 -2.96
N THR A 36 20.76 11.72 -1.73
CA THR A 36 21.33 12.77 -0.89
C THR A 36 22.77 12.47 -0.47
N GLY A 37 23.10 11.19 -0.29
CA GLY A 37 24.47 10.73 -0.05
C GLY A 37 25.36 10.68 -1.29
N GLY A 38 24.85 10.99 -2.49
CA GLY A 38 25.62 10.98 -3.73
C GLY A 38 26.00 9.58 -4.24
N LEU A 39 25.39 8.51 -3.71
CA LEU A 39 25.67 7.13 -4.12
C LEU A 39 25.09 6.78 -5.49
N VAL A 40 23.99 7.45 -5.85
CA VAL A 40 23.26 7.26 -7.11
C VAL A 40 22.78 8.60 -7.65
N THR A 41 22.58 8.67 -8.97
CA THR A 41 22.09 9.89 -9.63
C THR A 41 20.59 10.07 -9.42
N ALA A 42 20.12 11.32 -9.51
CA ALA A 42 18.71 11.67 -9.38
C ALA A 42 17.78 11.01 -10.42
N TRP A 43 18.32 10.44 -11.51
CA TRP A 43 17.54 9.71 -12.50
C TRP A 43 16.82 8.49 -11.93
N VAL A 44 17.29 7.93 -10.81
CA VAL A 44 16.62 6.82 -10.11
C VAL A 44 15.22 7.21 -9.60
N TYR A 45 14.90 8.50 -9.49
CA TYR A 45 13.55 8.94 -9.15
C TYR A 45 12.51 8.60 -10.22
N VAL A 46 12.90 8.46 -11.50
CA VAL A 46 11.97 8.09 -12.58
C VAL A 46 11.32 6.71 -12.33
N PRO A 47 12.09 5.60 -12.15
CA PRO A 47 11.49 4.32 -11.79
C PRO A 47 10.85 4.34 -10.39
N LEU A 48 11.37 5.14 -9.44
CA LEU A 48 10.77 5.26 -8.10
C LEU A 48 9.34 5.82 -8.16
N VAL A 49 9.08 6.84 -8.99
CA VAL A 49 7.73 7.40 -9.17
C VAL A 49 6.78 6.33 -9.71
N GLY A 50 7.22 5.51 -10.67
CA GLY A 50 6.42 4.39 -11.18
C GLY A 50 6.08 3.37 -10.10
N MET A 51 7.07 3.00 -9.27
CA MET A 51 6.87 2.11 -8.13
C MET A 51 5.86 2.69 -7.12
N LEU A 52 6.00 3.96 -6.75
CA LEU A 52 5.10 4.63 -5.82
C LEU A 52 3.69 4.78 -6.38
N TYR A 53 3.55 5.03 -7.69
CA TYR A 53 2.25 5.07 -8.35
C TYR A 53 1.49 3.74 -8.19
N VAL A 54 2.16 2.61 -8.42
CA VAL A 54 1.54 1.28 -8.22
C VAL A 54 1.21 1.04 -6.75
N GLY A 55 2.17 1.33 -5.85
CA GLY A 55 1.99 1.16 -4.41
C GLY A 55 0.83 1.98 -3.83
N LEU A 56 0.69 3.24 -4.26
CA LEU A 56 -0.40 4.12 -3.82
C LEU A 56 -1.75 3.66 -4.33
N ASN A 57 -1.85 3.21 -5.59
CA ASN A 57 -3.10 2.64 -6.11
C ASN A 57 -3.55 1.42 -5.29
N LEU A 58 -2.61 0.53 -4.95
CA LEU A 58 -2.87 -0.62 -4.09
C LEU A 58 -3.28 -0.20 -2.67
N ALA A 59 -2.57 0.77 -2.07
CA ALA A 59 -2.88 1.29 -0.75
C ALA A 59 -4.29 1.89 -0.70
N ILE A 60 -4.66 2.71 -1.68
CA ILE A 60 -6.02 3.30 -1.78
C ILE A 60 -7.09 2.19 -1.94
N ALA A 61 -6.80 1.12 -2.68
CA ALA A 61 -7.73 -0.01 -2.79
C ALA A 61 -7.94 -0.73 -1.45
N LEU A 62 -6.87 -0.97 -0.69
CA LEU A 62 -6.95 -1.60 0.63
C LEU A 62 -7.62 -0.70 1.67
N LEU A 63 -7.37 0.61 1.62
CA LEU A 63 -8.05 1.58 2.46
C LEU A 63 -9.56 1.56 2.21
N ARG A 64 -9.99 1.52 0.94
CA ARG A 64 -11.42 1.37 0.59
C ARG A 64 -12.00 0.07 1.15
N LYS A 65 -11.29 -1.05 1.02
CA LYS A 65 -11.72 -2.32 1.63
C LYS A 65 -11.83 -2.25 3.16
N ALA A 66 -10.92 -1.51 3.81
CA ALA A 66 -10.95 -1.31 5.26
C ALA A 66 -12.21 -0.54 5.69
N LEU A 67 -12.53 0.53 4.98
CA LEU A 67 -13.73 1.35 5.22
C LEU A 67 -15.02 0.58 4.96
N ASP A 68 -15.02 -0.30 3.94
CA ASP A 68 -16.17 -1.15 3.60
C ASP A 68 -16.31 -2.37 4.53
N GLY A 69 -15.37 -2.60 5.46
CA GLY A 69 -15.37 -3.77 6.35
C GLY A 69 -15.19 -5.10 5.61
N VAL A 70 -14.41 -5.08 4.52
CA VAL A 70 -14.19 -6.23 3.62
C VAL A 70 -12.75 -6.73 3.79
N ALA A 71 -12.56 -8.05 3.89
CA ALA A 71 -11.23 -8.64 4.03
C ALA A 71 -10.33 -8.33 2.82
N PRO A 72 -9.01 -8.18 3.01
CA PRO A 72 -8.11 -7.68 1.98
C PRO A 72 -8.00 -8.62 0.78
N LEU A 73 -8.06 -9.93 1.01
CA LEU A 73 -8.00 -10.97 -0.02
C LEU A 73 -9.38 -11.37 -0.56
N ARG A 74 -10.46 -10.74 -0.09
CA ARG A 74 -11.79 -11.05 -0.57
C ARG A 74 -11.98 -10.53 -1.98
N ASP A 75 -12.31 -11.44 -2.88
CA ASP A 75 -12.65 -11.12 -4.27
C ASP A 75 -14.07 -10.54 -4.37
N ARG A 76 -14.24 -9.61 -5.30
CA ARG A 76 -15.58 -9.23 -5.75
C ARG A 76 -16.16 -10.37 -6.55
N LYS A 77 -17.40 -10.77 -6.24
CA LYS A 77 -18.17 -11.65 -7.12
C LYS A 77 -18.32 -10.97 -8.47
N ARG A 78 -17.64 -11.48 -9.48
CA ARG A 78 -17.75 -11.03 -10.87
C ARG A 78 -18.88 -11.86 -11.48
N ASN A 79 -20.02 -11.20 -11.73
CA ASN A 79 -21.13 -11.80 -12.48
C ASN A 79 -20.86 -11.64 -13.98
#